data_AF-A0A2T4S5J7-F1
#
_entry.id   AF-A0A2T4S5J7-F1
#
_cell.length_a   1.000
_cell.length_b   1.000
_cell.length_c   1.000
_cell.angle_alpha   90.00
_cell.angle_beta   90.00
_cell.angle_gamma   90.00
#
_symmetry.space_group_name_H-M   'P 1'
#
loop_
_entity.id
_entity.type
_entity.pdbx_description
1 polymer ?
#
loop_
_entity_poly.entity_id
_entity_poly.type
_entity_poly.pdbx_seq_one_letter_code
_entity_poly.pdbx_strand_id
1 'polypeptide(L)'
;AMTLEVSSHGLALGRLSGVEFDVAVFSNLTQDHLDFHGTMEAYGHAKSLLFSQLGEDLSKEKYAIVNQDDAFSEYLKTVTPYEVFTYGIHNKAQFQAENIKESLTGASFDFVTPDGTFHVDSPYVGQFNISNIMAAMTAVWSKGTPMQDIVDVVSQLEPVEGRLEVLDRSL
;
A
#
# COMPACT_ATOMS: atom_id res chain seq x y z
N ALA A 1 -8.63 -1.94 -14.59
CA ALA A 1 -7.33 -2.40 -14.03
C ALA A 1 -7.55 -3.74 -13.32
N MET A 2 -6.50 -4.54 -13.13
CA MET A 2 -6.52 -5.76 -12.33
C MET A 2 -5.55 -5.57 -11.15
N THR A 3 -5.94 -6.01 -9.97
CA THR A 3 -5.11 -5.96 -8.75
C THR A 3 -4.87 -7.38 -8.26
N LEU A 4 -3.64 -7.71 -7.86
CA LEU A 4 -3.28 -9.02 -7.35
C LEU A 4 -2.57 -8.89 -6.00
N GLU A 5 -2.94 -9.75 -5.05
CA GLU A 5 -2.13 -9.95 -3.86
C GLU A 5 -0.91 -10.83 -4.19
N VAL A 6 0.28 -10.34 -3.87
CA VAL A 6 1.55 -10.98 -4.21
C VAL A 6 2.20 -11.54 -2.93
N SER A 7 1.95 -12.82 -2.65
CA SER A 7 2.58 -13.50 -1.52
C SER A 7 4.09 -13.71 -1.75
N SER A 8 4.88 -13.69 -0.67
CA SER A 8 6.32 -13.99 -0.73
C SER A 8 6.61 -15.40 -1.22
N HIS A 9 5.75 -16.36 -0.87
CA HIS A 9 5.78 -17.71 -1.41
C HIS A 9 5.56 -17.71 -2.93
N GLY A 10 4.59 -16.93 -3.42
CA GLY A 10 4.31 -16.81 -4.85
C GLY A 10 5.51 -16.28 -5.63
N LEU A 11 6.20 -15.27 -5.10
CA LEU A 11 7.43 -14.73 -5.67
C LEU A 11 8.56 -15.77 -5.64
N ALA A 12 8.82 -16.38 -4.47
CA ALA A 12 9.90 -17.36 -4.30
C ALA A 12 9.73 -18.62 -5.17
N LEU A 13 8.48 -19.03 -5.42
CA LEU A 13 8.15 -20.21 -6.23
C LEU A 13 7.93 -19.87 -7.73
N GLY A 14 8.08 -18.61 -8.15
CA GLY A 14 7.90 -18.20 -9.54
C GLY A 14 6.45 -18.27 -10.05
N ARG A 15 5.44 -18.22 -9.16
CA ARG A 15 4.02 -18.29 -9.56
C ARG A 15 3.57 -17.08 -10.38
N LEU A 16 4.29 -15.98 -10.27
CA LEU A 16 4.02 -14.71 -10.97
C LEU A 16 4.98 -14.50 -12.15
N SER A 17 5.78 -15.50 -12.51
CA SER A 17 6.68 -15.39 -13.66
C SER A 17 5.89 -15.12 -14.95
N GLY A 18 6.27 -14.06 -15.66
CA GLY A 18 5.60 -13.61 -16.87
C GLY A 18 4.42 -12.65 -16.65
N VAL A 19 4.06 -12.36 -15.39
CA VAL A 19 3.10 -11.30 -15.08
C VAL A 19 3.83 -9.96 -15.04
N GLU A 20 3.45 -9.03 -15.91
CA GLU A 20 3.95 -7.65 -15.86
C GLU A 20 3.08 -6.81 -14.91
N PHE A 21 3.73 -6.16 -13.94
CA PHE A 21 3.09 -5.19 -13.06
C PHE A 21 3.45 -3.76 -13.49
N ASP A 22 2.46 -2.87 -13.41
CA ASP A 22 2.63 -1.42 -13.61
C ASP A 22 2.89 -0.68 -12.30
N VAL A 23 2.32 -1.16 -11.19
CA VAL A 23 2.47 -0.56 -9.86
C VAL A 23 2.75 -1.66 -8.84
N ALA A 24 3.83 -1.50 -8.07
CA ALA A 24 4.13 -2.36 -6.92
C ALA A 24 3.87 -1.59 -5.61
N VAL A 25 3.13 -2.19 -4.68
CA VAL A 25 2.77 -1.57 -3.40
C VAL A 25 3.30 -2.42 -2.24
N PHE A 26 3.99 -1.78 -1.30
CA PHE A 26 4.53 -2.42 -0.10
C PHE A 26 3.86 -1.85 1.15
N SER A 27 3.24 -2.75 1.93
CA SER A 27 2.55 -2.42 3.18
C SER A 27 3.47 -2.44 4.40
N ASN A 28 4.07 -3.59 4.72
CA ASN A 28 5.03 -3.76 5.82
C ASN A 28 5.75 -5.12 5.72
N LEU A 29 6.78 -5.29 6.54
CA LEU A 29 7.51 -6.53 6.75
C LEU A 29 7.68 -6.80 8.26
N THR A 30 6.79 -7.64 8.78
CA THR A 30 6.86 -8.14 10.17
C THR A 30 7.13 -9.65 10.18
N GLN A 31 7.45 -10.22 11.35
CA GLN A 31 7.80 -11.63 11.47
C GLN A 31 6.62 -12.54 11.10
N ASP A 32 6.74 -13.22 9.97
CA ASP A 32 5.82 -14.23 9.46
C ASP A 32 6.58 -15.19 8.52
N HIS A 33 6.04 -16.37 8.26
CA HIS A 33 6.55 -17.33 7.25
C HIS A 33 8.03 -17.75 7.38
N LEU A 34 8.60 -17.70 8.58
CA LEU A 34 10.01 -18.10 8.81
C LEU A 34 10.22 -19.62 8.74
N ASP A 35 9.16 -20.41 8.86
CA ASP A 35 9.17 -21.85 8.57
C ASP A 35 9.53 -22.15 7.11
N PHE A 36 9.13 -21.27 6.19
CA PHE A 36 9.49 -21.36 4.78
C PHE A 36 10.78 -20.62 4.43
N HIS A 37 10.90 -19.35 4.84
CA HIS A 37 12.03 -18.49 4.44
C HIS A 37 13.28 -18.68 5.30
N GLY A 38 13.15 -19.28 6.49
CA GLY A 38 14.24 -19.46 7.45
C GLY A 38 14.64 -18.18 8.20
N THR A 39 14.86 -17.07 7.48
CA THR A 39 15.29 -15.79 8.08
C THR A 39 14.43 -14.62 7.60
N MET A 40 14.35 -13.55 8.41
CA MET A 40 13.70 -12.29 8.02
C MET A 40 14.34 -11.65 6.80
N GLU A 41 15.67 -11.80 6.65
CA GLU A 41 16.41 -11.32 5.49
C GLU A 41 15.96 -12.03 4.21
N ALA A 42 15.89 -13.36 4.21
CA ALA A 42 15.40 -14.13 3.08
C ALA A 42 13.94 -13.81 2.75
N TYR A 43 13.10 -13.65 3.78
CA TYR A 43 11.70 -13.26 3.60
C TYR A 43 11.56 -11.87 2.96
N GLY A 44 12.34 -10.89 3.42
CA GLY A 44 12.41 -9.55 2.84
C GLY A 44 12.89 -9.58 1.39
N HIS A 45 14.00 -10.28 1.12
CA HIS A 45 14.52 -10.46 -0.24
C HIS A 45 13.49 -11.12 -1.18
N ALA A 46 12.71 -12.08 -0.69
CA ALA A 46 11.65 -12.68 -1.49
C ALA A 46 10.58 -11.65 -1.91
N LYS A 47 10.21 -10.71 -1.02
CA LYS A 47 9.26 -9.63 -1.36
C LYS A 47 9.86 -8.57 -2.28
N SER A 48 11.15 -8.27 -2.16
CA SER A 48 11.81 -7.27 -3.01
C SER A 48 11.83 -7.66 -4.49
N LEU A 49 11.66 -8.96 -4.79
CA LEU A 49 11.48 -9.45 -6.16
C LEU A 49 10.33 -8.77 -6.88
N LEU A 50 9.21 -8.43 -6.22
CA LEU A 50 8.11 -7.71 -6.88
C LEU A 50 8.56 -6.35 -7.43
N PHE A 51 9.42 -5.66 -6.68
CA PHE A 51 9.90 -4.32 -7.02
C PHE A 51 10.98 -4.37 -8.10
N SER A 52 11.94 -5.27 -7.98
CA SER A 52 12.98 -5.44 -9.01
C SER A 52 12.46 -6.02 -10.32
N GLN A 53 11.39 -6.82 -10.27
CA GLN A 53 10.74 -7.39 -11.46
C GLN A 53 9.83 -6.39 -12.19
N LEU A 54 9.70 -5.13 -11.72
CA LEU A 54 9.11 -4.07 -12.53
C LEU A 54 9.90 -3.84 -13.83
N GLY A 55 11.19 -4.19 -13.83
CA GLY A 55 12.09 -4.14 -14.98
C GLY A 55 12.84 -2.81 -15.10
N GLU A 56 13.49 -2.61 -16.25
CA GLU A 56 14.43 -1.49 -16.48
C GLU A 56 14.03 -0.62 -17.69
N ASP A 57 12.87 -0.89 -18.30
CA ASP A 57 12.38 -0.13 -19.44
C ASP A 57 11.72 1.17 -18.98
N LEU A 58 12.54 2.21 -18.81
CA LEU A 58 12.11 3.54 -18.35
C LEU A 58 11.23 4.29 -19.37
N SER A 59 10.94 3.71 -20.54
CA SER A 59 9.88 4.23 -21.41
C SER A 59 8.47 3.89 -20.92
N LYS A 60 8.36 2.92 -19.99
CA LYS A 60 7.09 2.51 -19.37
C LYS A 60 6.80 3.35 -18.13
N GLU A 61 5.54 3.76 -17.98
CA GLU A 61 5.05 4.45 -16.79
C GLU A 61 4.72 3.46 -15.68
N LYS A 62 5.75 3.07 -14.91
CA LYS A 62 5.61 2.21 -13.73
C LYS A 62 6.02 2.95 -12.46
N TYR A 63 5.48 2.48 -11.33
CA TYR A 63 5.67 3.13 -10.04
C TYR A 63 5.84 2.12 -8.90
N ALA A 64 6.62 2.51 -7.91
CA ALA A 64 6.72 1.81 -6.63
C ALA A 64 6.09 2.66 -5.52
N ILE A 65 5.33 2.03 -4.64
CA ILE A 65 4.66 2.70 -3.52
C ILE A 65 5.07 1.98 -2.24
N VAL A 66 5.67 2.70 -1.31
CA VAL A 66 6.28 2.10 -0.12
C VAL A 66 5.87 2.81 1.16
N ASN A 67 5.63 2.02 2.21
CA ASN A 67 5.30 2.52 3.54
C ASN A 67 6.55 3.04 4.28
N GLN A 68 6.66 4.34 4.45
CA GLN A 68 7.76 4.98 5.15
C GLN A 68 7.80 4.70 6.66
N ASP A 69 6.70 4.19 7.23
CA ASP A 69 6.67 3.73 8.63
C ASP A 69 7.38 2.38 8.82
N ASP A 70 7.69 1.67 7.73
CA ASP A 70 8.43 0.41 7.76
C ASP A 70 9.86 0.61 7.22
N ALA A 71 10.86 0.24 8.04
CA ALA A 71 12.27 0.43 7.72
C ALA A 71 12.74 -0.37 6.49
N PHE A 72 12.05 -1.44 6.11
CA PHE A 72 12.39 -2.23 4.92
C PHE A 72 12.18 -1.44 3.61
N SER A 73 11.36 -0.38 3.64
CA SER A 73 11.16 0.52 2.51
C SER A 73 12.45 1.17 2.02
N GLU A 74 13.42 1.42 2.91
CA GLU A 74 14.72 1.97 2.50
C GLU A 74 15.48 1.02 1.57
N TYR A 75 15.40 -0.29 1.83
CA TYR A 75 15.96 -1.29 0.93
C TYR A 75 15.16 -1.38 -0.37
N LEU A 76 13.83 -1.36 -0.32
CA LEU A 76 12.98 -1.46 -1.51
C LEU A 76 13.19 -0.32 -2.51
N LYS A 77 13.51 0.89 -2.02
CA LYS A 77 13.88 2.04 -2.88
C LYS A 77 15.12 1.78 -3.73
N THR A 78 16.00 0.86 -3.32
CA THR A 78 17.26 0.58 -4.01
C THR A 78 17.15 -0.48 -5.10
N VAL A 79 16.05 -1.23 -5.15
CA VAL A 79 15.92 -2.40 -6.03
C VAL A 79 15.10 -2.15 -7.29
N THR A 80 14.67 -0.92 -7.54
CA THR A 80 13.89 -0.53 -8.72
C THR A 80 14.36 0.83 -9.25
N PRO A 81 14.42 1.03 -10.57
CA PRO A 81 14.81 2.32 -11.16
C PRO A 81 13.61 3.28 -11.32
N TYR A 82 12.38 2.80 -11.11
CA TYR A 82 11.16 3.60 -11.28
C TYR A 82 10.95 4.56 -10.12
N GLU A 83 10.12 5.58 -10.36
CA GLU A 83 9.76 6.55 -9.34
C GLU A 83 9.09 5.88 -8.13
N VAL A 84 9.52 6.27 -6.94
CA VAL A 84 9.03 5.74 -5.68
C VAL A 84 8.20 6.80 -4.97
N PHE A 85 6.91 6.51 -4.75
CA PHE A 85 6.04 7.29 -3.89
C PHE A 85 6.04 6.72 -2.47
N THR A 86 6.19 7.61 -1.50
CA THR A 86 6.23 7.25 -0.08
C THR A 86 4.95 7.67 0.62
N TYR A 87 4.40 6.78 1.44
CA TYR A 87 3.29 7.12 2.33
C TYR A 87 3.63 6.78 3.77
N GLY A 88 3.05 7.48 4.75
CA GLY A 88 3.33 7.23 6.17
C GLY A 88 2.43 8.03 7.11
N ILE A 89 2.28 7.55 8.33
CA ILE A 89 1.55 8.22 9.42
C ILE A 89 2.55 8.81 10.43
N HIS A 90 3.63 8.10 10.73
CA HIS A 90 4.56 8.46 11.79
C HIS A 90 5.86 9.08 11.27
N ASN A 91 6.34 8.57 10.13
CA ASN A 91 7.53 9.07 9.47
C ASN A 91 7.17 9.99 8.30
N LYS A 92 8.01 11.00 8.08
CA LYS A 92 7.82 11.97 6.99
C LYS A 92 7.80 11.27 5.64
N ALA A 93 6.70 11.41 4.91
CA ALA A 93 6.47 10.84 3.59
C ALA A 93 5.85 11.88 2.63
N GLN A 94 5.80 11.58 1.33
CA GLN A 94 5.12 12.45 0.35
C GLN A 94 3.60 12.45 0.54
N PHE A 95 3.05 11.32 0.95
CA PHE A 95 1.63 11.11 1.25
C PHE A 95 1.49 10.84 2.75
N GLN A 96 0.81 11.73 3.48
CA GLN A 96 0.71 11.63 4.94
C GLN A 96 -0.72 11.82 5.43
N ALA A 97 -1.07 11.12 6.51
CA ALA A 97 -2.31 11.34 7.23
C ALA A 97 -2.07 12.25 8.44
N GLU A 98 -2.74 13.41 8.45
CA GLU A 98 -2.75 14.36 9.56
C GLU A 98 -4.15 14.44 10.19
N ASN A 99 -4.25 15.04 11.39
CA ASN A 99 -5.52 15.29 12.08
C ASN A 99 -6.45 14.08 12.22
N ILE A 100 -5.85 12.89 12.40
CA ILE A 100 -6.55 11.61 12.46
C ILE A 100 -7.57 11.60 13.61
N LYS A 101 -8.81 11.21 13.28
CA LYS A 101 -9.91 10.96 14.21
C LYS A 101 -10.42 9.54 13.98
N GLU A 102 -10.23 8.69 14.97
CA GLU A 102 -10.68 7.29 14.92
C GLU A 102 -12.03 7.13 15.61
N SER A 103 -12.86 6.23 15.07
CA SER A 103 -14.14 5.85 15.65
C SER A 103 -14.36 4.36 15.48
N LEU A 104 -15.42 3.82 16.11
CA LEU A 104 -15.82 2.43 15.90
C LEU A 104 -16.46 2.18 14.53
N THR A 105 -16.76 3.22 13.75
CA THR A 105 -17.45 3.13 12.46
C THR A 105 -16.58 3.59 11.29
N GLY A 106 -15.29 3.84 11.53
CA GLY A 106 -14.36 4.34 10.54
C GLY A 106 -13.37 5.35 11.11
N ALA A 107 -12.69 6.07 10.23
CA ALA A 107 -11.74 7.12 10.59
C ALA A 107 -11.85 8.30 9.61
N SER A 108 -11.54 9.50 10.09
CA SER A 108 -11.35 10.67 9.24
C SER A 108 -9.99 11.32 9.47
N PHE A 109 -9.40 11.85 8.40
CA PHE A 109 -8.06 12.42 8.42
C PHE A 109 -7.86 13.38 7.25
N ASP A 110 -6.90 14.29 7.40
CA ASP A 110 -6.42 15.14 6.32
C ASP A 110 -5.30 14.40 5.58
N PHE A 111 -5.56 14.06 4.31
CA PHE A 111 -4.58 13.41 3.45
C PHE A 111 -3.73 14.46 2.74
N VAL A 112 -2.51 14.65 3.26
CA VAL A 112 -1.51 15.55 2.70
C VAL A 112 -0.81 14.85 1.54
N THR A 113 -0.85 15.45 0.36
CA THR A 113 -0.29 14.91 -0.88
C THR A 113 0.54 15.98 -1.61
N PRO A 114 1.35 15.61 -2.62
CA PRO A 114 2.03 16.58 -3.47
C PRO A 114 1.10 17.60 -4.17
N ASP A 115 -0.17 17.21 -4.41
CA ASP A 115 -1.16 18.03 -5.12
C ASP A 115 -2.00 18.91 -4.18
N GLY A 116 -1.80 18.79 -2.86
CA GLY A 116 -2.56 19.49 -1.83
C GLY A 116 -3.07 18.56 -0.73
N THR A 117 -3.90 19.12 0.13
CA THR A 117 -4.49 18.39 1.27
C THR A 117 -5.97 18.13 1.01
N PHE A 118 -6.41 16.89 1.23
CA PHE A 118 -7.77 16.44 1.00
C PHE A 118 -8.36 15.83 2.27
N HIS A 119 -9.56 16.22 2.67
CA HIS A 119 -10.25 15.58 3.80
C HIS A 119 -10.78 14.21 3.36
N VAL A 120 -10.42 13.15 4.09
CA VAL A 120 -10.83 11.77 3.79
C VAL A 120 -11.70 11.24 4.93
N ASP A 121 -12.87 10.72 4.58
CA ASP A 121 -13.72 9.91 5.46
C ASP A 121 -13.66 8.46 4.99
N SER A 122 -13.04 7.60 5.80
CA SER A 122 -12.87 6.17 5.53
C SER A 122 -13.80 5.34 6.41
N PRO A 123 -14.53 4.35 5.85
CA PRO A 123 -15.36 3.44 6.63
C PRO A 123 -14.52 2.43 7.43
N TYR A 124 -13.21 2.36 7.19
CA TYR A 124 -12.33 1.38 7.82
C TYR A 124 -11.79 1.85 9.16
N VAL A 125 -11.83 0.97 10.16
CA VAL A 125 -11.42 1.26 11.54
C VAL A 125 -9.92 1.02 11.73
N GLY A 126 -9.25 1.94 12.43
CA GLY A 126 -7.87 1.79 12.91
C GLY A 126 -6.79 2.37 11.98
N GLN A 127 -5.69 2.86 12.57
CA GLN A 127 -4.57 3.47 11.84
C GLN A 127 -3.94 2.55 10.77
N PHE A 128 -3.91 1.23 10.99
CA PHE A 128 -3.40 0.31 9.97
C PHE A 128 -4.25 0.34 8.70
N ASN A 129 -5.57 0.58 8.81
CA ASN A 129 -6.44 0.75 7.66
C ASN A 129 -6.30 2.14 7.02
N ILE A 130 -5.97 3.17 7.80
CA ILE A 130 -5.55 4.47 7.25
C ILE A 130 -4.30 4.30 6.38
N SER A 131 -3.31 3.55 6.87
CA SER A 131 -2.10 3.20 6.12
C SER A 131 -2.44 2.45 4.81
N ASN A 132 -3.33 1.45 4.88
CA ASN A 132 -3.77 0.69 3.70
C ASN A 132 -4.52 1.56 2.68
N ILE A 133 -5.44 2.42 3.11
CA ILE A 133 -6.21 3.25 2.19
C ILE A 133 -5.32 4.31 1.53
N MET A 134 -4.37 4.90 2.25
CA MET A 134 -3.37 5.80 1.65
C MET A 134 -2.56 5.09 0.56
N ALA A 135 -2.12 3.85 0.81
CA ALA A 135 -1.40 3.06 -0.19
C ALA A 135 -2.25 2.81 -1.45
N ALA A 136 -3.52 2.45 -1.27
CA ALA A 136 -4.45 2.21 -2.37
C ALA A 136 -4.76 3.48 -3.17
N MET A 137 -5.04 4.59 -2.49
CA MET A 137 -5.28 5.89 -3.13
C MET A 137 -4.07 6.35 -3.94
N THR A 138 -2.86 6.21 -3.37
CA THR A 138 -1.60 6.55 -4.05
C THR A 138 -1.38 5.68 -5.30
N ALA A 139 -1.79 4.41 -5.27
CA ALA A 139 -1.68 3.49 -6.40
C ALA A 139 -2.60 3.86 -7.56
N VAL A 140 -3.81 4.33 -7.27
CA VAL A 140 -4.75 4.79 -8.30
C VAL A 140 -4.34 6.17 -8.85
N TRP A 141 -3.88 7.06 -7.97
CA TRP A 141 -3.38 8.39 -8.32
C TRP A 141 -2.17 8.33 -9.25
N SER A 142 -1.22 7.42 -9.00
CA SER A 142 -0.01 7.29 -9.82
C SER A 142 -0.29 6.91 -11.28
N LYS A 143 -1.49 6.39 -11.58
CA LYS A 143 -1.95 6.10 -12.95
C LYS A 143 -2.80 7.22 -13.56
N GLY A 144 -2.79 8.41 -12.98
CA GLY A 144 -3.35 9.63 -13.56
C GLY A 144 -4.78 9.96 -13.16
N THR A 145 -5.34 9.28 -12.15
CA THR A 145 -6.66 9.63 -11.63
C THR A 145 -6.53 10.81 -10.66
N PRO A 146 -7.30 11.91 -10.82
CA PRO A 146 -7.24 13.04 -9.90
C PRO A 146 -7.51 12.62 -8.45
N MET A 147 -6.73 13.15 -7.50
CA MET A 147 -6.86 12.77 -6.09
C MET A 147 -8.26 13.05 -5.53
N GLN A 148 -8.89 14.16 -5.93
CA GLN A 148 -10.25 14.49 -5.52
C GLN A 148 -11.26 13.39 -5.91
N ASP A 149 -11.18 12.90 -7.16
CA ASP A 149 -12.07 11.85 -7.66
C ASP A 149 -11.90 10.54 -6.86
N ILE A 150 -10.67 10.24 -6.42
CA ILE A 150 -10.37 9.09 -5.58
C ILE A 150 -10.97 9.29 -4.18
N VAL A 151 -10.75 10.44 -3.55
CA VAL A 151 -11.26 10.77 -2.21
C VAL A 151 -12.79 10.67 -2.16
N ASP A 152 -13.47 11.18 -3.19
CA ASP A 152 -14.94 11.20 -3.26
C ASP A 152 -15.57 9.80 -3.23
N VAL A 153 -14.85 8.78 -3.72
CA VAL A 153 -15.33 7.38 -3.72
C VAL A 153 -14.86 6.57 -2.50
N VAL A 154 -13.84 7.02 -1.76
CA VAL A 154 -13.33 6.30 -0.57
C VAL A 154 -14.41 6.13 0.50
N SER A 155 -15.24 7.16 0.69
CA SER A 155 -16.36 7.12 1.65
C SER A 155 -17.44 6.09 1.32
N GLN A 156 -17.47 5.61 0.06
CA GLN A 156 -18.45 4.66 -0.46
C GLN A 156 -17.93 3.22 -0.50
N LEU A 157 -16.69 2.99 -0.05
CA LEU A 157 -16.10 1.67 -0.06
C LEU A 157 -16.83 0.73 0.93
N GLU A 158 -17.06 -0.50 0.48
CA GLU A 158 -17.64 -1.53 1.34
C GLU A 158 -16.59 -2.06 2.32
N PRO A 159 -17.03 -2.54 3.51
CA PRO A 159 -16.16 -3.29 4.42
C PRO A 159 -15.47 -4.44 3.70
N VAL A 160 -14.18 -4.65 3.98
CA VAL A 160 -13.49 -5.84 3.49
C VAL A 160 -13.91 -7.00 4.39
N GLU A 161 -14.58 -8.00 3.83
CA GLU A 161 -15.08 -9.18 4.56
C GLU A 161 -14.00 -9.78 5.48
N GLY A 162 -14.33 -9.95 6.76
CA GLY A 162 -13.42 -10.51 7.76
C GLY A 162 -12.32 -9.55 8.29
N ARG A 163 -12.25 -8.29 7.86
CA ARG A 163 -11.29 -7.29 8.37
C ARG A 163 -11.94 -6.22 9.24
N LEU A 164 -11.99 -6.46 10.55
CA LEU A 164 -12.63 -5.58 11.55
C LEU A 164 -14.06 -5.17 11.15
N GLU A 165 -14.82 -6.12 10.64
CA GLU A 165 -16.24 -5.92 10.40
C GLU A 165 -16.96 -5.76 11.74
N VAL A 166 -17.55 -4.59 11.97
CA VAL A 166 -18.45 -4.41 13.10
C VAL A 166 -19.75 -5.09 12.72
N LEU A 167 -19.94 -6.30 13.26
CA LEU A 167 -21.19 -7.04 13.12
C LEU A 167 -22.35 -6.14 13.57
N ASP A 168 -23.42 -6.12 12.77
CA ASP A 168 -24.64 -5.41 13.10
C ASP A 168 -25.09 -5.82 14.51
N ARG A 169 -25.32 -4.83 15.38
CA ARG A 169 -25.75 -5.06 16.77
C ARG A 169 -27.18 -5.61 16.87
N SER A 170 -27.88 -5.77 15.74
CA SER A 170 -29.21 -6.36 15.65
C SER A 170 -29.24 -7.84 15.25
N LEU A 171 -28.08 -8.47 15.02
CA LEU A 171 -27.90 -9.93 15.02
C LEU A 171 -27.78 -10.48 16.45
#